data_AF-A0A168E571-F1
#
_entry.id   AF-A0A168E571-F1
#
_cell.length_a   1.000
_cell.length_b   1.000
_cell.length_c   1.000
_cell.angle_alpha   90.00
_cell.angle_beta   90.00
_cell.angle_gamma   90.00
#
_symmetry.space_group_name_H-M   'P 1'
#
loop_
_entity.id
_entity.type
_entity.pdbx_description
1 polymer ?
#
loop_
_entity_poly.entity_id
_entity_poly.type
_entity_poly.pdbx_seq_one_letter_code
_entity_poly.pdbx_strand_id
1 'polypeptide(L)'
;MPMTLDDRLAGMYSNFMLTKPLDPDEADKSLSADYPYHHIWPPPAIPARHHVAGIESGQAVAQTSTHDRPRRRSQVSDQTFRIRQWMELTGTPPPPLPWAGAPLHNGNAGAAPMGVHIGEEIVTYSTLDPTLYTPTATKPWRGIWVGDYSGHGCEFLLVNQPDDLPATDLELGLERGDTETEDEWQRRRLDARIYRGRLEAIKLTGDPNIPRGEYTFVADDLGPAGYVGDAQDEMFAGARMVRSKGHVAAAGFHRGTYCRPQ
;
A
#
# COMPACT_ATOMS: atom_id res chain seq x y z
N MET A 1 3.18 -21.38 19.17
CA MET A 1 1.96 -21.93 19.78
C MET A 1 0.79 -21.17 19.19
N PRO A 2 -0.21 -21.84 18.60
CA PRO A 2 -1.41 -21.18 18.08
C PRO A 2 -2.12 -20.41 19.20
N MET A 3 -2.53 -19.18 18.94
CA MET A 3 -3.36 -18.41 19.88
C MET A 3 -4.83 -18.64 19.52
N THR A 4 -5.62 -19.12 20.50
CA THR A 4 -7.07 -19.17 20.41
C THR A 4 -7.63 -17.79 20.74
N LEU A 5 -8.48 -17.25 19.86
CA LEU A 5 -9.19 -15.99 20.10
C LEU A 5 -10.58 -16.36 20.64
N ASP A 6 -10.82 -16.14 21.94
CA ASP A 6 -12.00 -16.60 22.68
C ASP A 6 -13.37 -16.14 22.11
N ASP A 7 -13.39 -15.14 21.21
CA ASP A 7 -14.61 -14.56 20.64
C ASP A 7 -14.84 -14.85 19.13
N ARG A 8 -13.99 -15.65 18.48
CA ARG A 8 -14.18 -16.05 17.06
C ARG A 8 -14.72 -17.47 16.95
N LEU A 9 -15.37 -17.78 15.81
CA LEU A 9 -15.86 -19.12 15.43
C LEU A 9 -14.94 -20.23 15.98
N ALA A 10 -15.49 -21.13 16.79
CA ALA A 10 -14.74 -22.22 17.40
C ALA A 10 -13.92 -22.97 16.32
N GLY A 11 -12.62 -23.14 16.57
CA GLY A 11 -11.70 -23.77 15.62
C GLY A 11 -10.93 -22.80 14.72
N MET A 12 -11.05 -21.46 14.87
CA MET A 12 -10.18 -20.50 14.19
C MET A 12 -8.87 -20.27 14.97
N TYR A 13 -7.73 -20.36 14.28
CA TYR A 13 -6.39 -20.20 14.83
C TYR A 13 -5.63 -19.07 14.14
N SER A 14 -4.76 -18.39 14.89
CA SER A 14 -3.87 -17.36 14.34
C SER A 14 -2.45 -17.50 14.87
N ASN A 15 -1.46 -17.20 14.01
CA ASN A 15 -0.05 -17.07 14.37
C ASN A 15 0.50 -15.73 13.89
N PHE A 16 1.17 -15.02 14.80
CA PHE A 16 1.97 -13.86 14.44
C PHE A 16 3.31 -14.30 13.82
N MET A 17 3.72 -13.63 12.74
CA MET A 17 4.94 -13.94 12.00
C MET A 17 5.75 -12.67 11.76
N LEU A 18 7.02 -12.72 12.11
CA LEU A 18 7.97 -11.64 11.83
C LEU A 18 8.37 -11.66 10.35
N THR A 19 8.63 -10.49 9.81
CA THR A 19 9.18 -10.32 8.45
C THR A 19 10.59 -9.74 8.53
N LYS A 20 11.32 -9.82 7.42
CA LYS A 20 12.57 -9.11 7.22
C LYS A 20 12.50 -8.32 5.90
N PRO A 21 13.25 -7.23 5.76
CA PRO A 21 13.53 -6.62 4.46
C PRO A 21 14.06 -7.65 3.45
N LEU A 22 13.64 -7.51 2.20
CA LEU A 22 14.23 -8.24 1.07
C LEU A 22 15.68 -7.81 0.86
N ASP A 23 16.46 -8.70 0.27
CA ASP A 23 17.76 -8.33 -0.26
C ASP A 23 17.59 -7.29 -1.39
N PRO A 24 18.45 -6.26 -1.51
CA PRO A 24 18.33 -5.25 -2.56
C PRO A 24 18.20 -5.85 -3.98
N ASP A 25 18.97 -6.90 -4.29
CA ASP A 25 18.93 -7.53 -5.62
C ASP A 25 17.60 -8.25 -5.89
N GLU A 26 16.96 -8.78 -4.85
CA GLU A 26 15.64 -9.42 -4.94
C GLU A 26 14.51 -8.38 -5.03
N ALA A 27 14.65 -7.27 -4.30
CA ALA A 27 13.74 -6.14 -4.37
C ALA A 27 13.75 -5.53 -5.78
N ASP A 28 14.93 -5.24 -6.34
CA ASP A 28 15.06 -4.63 -7.67
C ASP A 28 14.45 -5.50 -8.77
N LYS A 29 14.66 -6.82 -8.72
CA LYS A 29 14.02 -7.78 -9.63
C LYS A 29 12.50 -7.67 -9.55
N SER A 30 11.95 -7.66 -8.34
CA SER A 30 10.51 -7.62 -8.11
C SER A 30 9.90 -6.27 -8.53
N LEU A 31 10.60 -5.16 -8.26
CA LEU A 31 10.20 -3.80 -8.65
C LEU A 31 10.22 -3.60 -10.18
N SER A 32 11.11 -4.33 -10.88
CA SER A 32 11.20 -4.29 -12.35
C SER A 32 10.19 -5.19 -13.08
N ALA A 33 9.49 -6.05 -12.35
CA ALA A 33 8.51 -6.95 -12.94
C ALA A 33 7.23 -6.21 -13.36
N ASP A 34 6.47 -6.80 -14.28
CA ASP A 34 5.12 -6.31 -14.57
C ASP A 34 4.22 -6.42 -13.31
N TYR A 35 3.19 -5.59 -13.23
CA TYR A 35 2.18 -5.68 -12.17
C TYR A 35 1.67 -7.13 -12.05
N PRO A 36 1.60 -7.72 -10.84
CA PRO A 36 1.58 -7.05 -9.53
C PRO A 36 2.96 -6.94 -8.83
N TYR A 37 4.06 -6.81 -9.57
CA TYR A 37 5.41 -6.59 -9.02
C TYR A 37 5.87 -7.72 -8.09
N HIS A 38 5.55 -8.97 -8.44
CA HIS A 38 5.76 -10.13 -7.58
C HIS A 38 5.15 -9.94 -6.18
N HIS A 39 4.07 -9.15 -6.09
CA HIS A 39 3.37 -8.75 -4.86
C HIS A 39 4.22 -7.98 -3.84
N ILE A 40 5.37 -7.42 -4.25
CA ILE A 40 6.26 -6.68 -3.34
C ILE A 40 5.52 -5.53 -2.64
N TRP A 41 5.83 -5.31 -1.36
CA TRP A 41 5.32 -4.17 -0.61
C TRP A 41 6.45 -3.38 0.07
N PRO A 42 6.42 -2.04 0.08
CA PRO A 42 5.53 -1.19 -0.71
C PRO A 42 5.72 -1.40 -2.23
N PRO A 43 4.71 -1.10 -3.06
CA PRO A 43 4.81 -1.17 -4.51
C PRO A 43 5.70 -0.03 -5.05
N PRO A 44 6.17 -0.10 -6.31
CA PRO A 44 7.16 0.84 -6.85
C PRO A 44 6.78 2.32 -6.76
N ALA A 45 5.48 2.65 -6.82
CA ALA A 45 5.02 4.03 -6.75
C ALA A 45 5.12 4.64 -5.34
N ILE A 46 5.17 3.82 -4.29
CA ILE A 46 5.25 4.29 -2.90
C ILE A 46 6.73 4.33 -2.49
N PRO A 47 7.29 5.52 -2.16
CA PRO A 47 8.65 5.61 -1.66
C PRO A 47 8.82 4.77 -0.39
N ALA A 48 9.89 3.99 -0.32
CA ALA A 48 10.14 3.09 0.80
C ALA A 48 11.64 2.98 1.07
N ARG A 49 11.99 2.85 2.36
CA ARG A 49 13.38 2.58 2.77
C ARG A 49 13.81 1.13 2.51
N HIS A 50 12.85 0.22 2.51
CA HIS A 50 13.03 -1.19 2.22
C HIS A 50 11.70 -1.79 1.78
N HIS A 51 11.80 -2.95 1.12
CA HIS A 51 10.64 -3.71 0.66
C HIS A 51 10.60 -5.08 1.33
N VAL A 52 9.42 -5.69 1.35
CA VAL A 52 9.16 -7.04 1.84
C VAL A 52 8.49 -7.84 0.74
N ALA A 53 8.72 -9.15 0.72
CA ALA A 53 8.01 -10.05 -0.17
C ALA A 53 6.50 -9.98 0.09
N GLY A 54 5.72 -9.94 -0.99
CA GLY A 54 4.30 -10.19 -0.91
C GLY A 54 3.97 -11.65 -0.68
N ILE A 55 2.69 -11.91 -0.49
CA ILE A 55 2.14 -13.27 -0.54
C ILE A 55 1.04 -13.22 -1.58
N GLU A 56 1.15 -14.10 -2.58
CA GLU A 56 0.12 -14.25 -3.60
C GLU A 56 -1.17 -14.76 -2.94
N SER A 57 -2.25 -14.00 -3.10
CA SER A 57 -3.56 -14.39 -2.59
C SER A 57 -4.14 -15.53 -3.44
N GLY A 58 -4.71 -16.56 -2.80
CA GLY A 58 -5.42 -17.64 -3.49
C GLY A 58 -4.63 -18.93 -3.71
N GLN A 59 -3.38 -19.03 -3.23
CA GLN A 59 -2.70 -20.33 -3.16
C GLN A 59 -3.28 -21.20 -2.04
N ALA A 60 -3.51 -22.49 -2.32
CA ALA A 60 -4.07 -23.45 -1.37
C ALA A 60 -3.21 -23.66 -0.10
N VAL A 61 -1.92 -23.32 -0.18
CA VAL A 61 -1.00 -23.26 0.96
C VAL A 61 -0.26 -21.93 0.87
N ALA A 62 -0.45 -21.05 1.85
CA ALA A 62 0.27 -19.79 1.93
C ALA A 62 1.74 -20.06 2.30
N GLN A 63 2.60 -20.29 1.30
CA GLN A 63 4.01 -20.54 1.54
C GLN A 63 4.78 -19.22 1.61
N THR A 64 5.38 -18.96 2.77
CA THR A 64 6.41 -17.93 2.91
C THR A 64 7.75 -18.57 2.59
N SER A 65 8.56 -17.93 1.73
CA SER A 65 9.91 -18.40 1.48
C SER A 65 10.66 -18.50 2.81
N THR A 66 11.40 -19.59 3.03
CA THR A 66 12.23 -19.72 4.24
C THR A 66 13.31 -18.64 4.31
N HIS A 67 13.65 -18.05 3.18
CA HIS A 67 14.56 -16.91 3.09
C HIS A 67 13.96 -15.65 3.71
N ASP A 68 12.63 -15.48 3.70
CA ASP A 68 11.94 -14.28 4.20
C ASP A 68 11.72 -14.28 5.72
N ARG A 69 12.18 -15.32 6.41
CA ARG A 69 12.05 -15.42 7.86
C ARG A 69 13.31 -14.86 8.55
N PRO A 70 13.16 -13.86 9.43
CA PRO A 70 14.31 -13.36 10.19
C PRO A 70 14.83 -14.47 11.12
N ARG A 71 16.16 -14.66 11.14
CA ARG A 71 16.84 -15.62 12.02
C ARG A 71 17.39 -14.95 13.28
N ARG A 72 17.47 -13.62 13.28
CA ARG A 72 18.03 -12.79 14.35
C ARG A 72 17.17 -11.55 14.52
N ARG A 73 17.13 -10.98 15.73
CA ARG A 73 16.36 -9.75 16.02
C ARG A 73 16.74 -8.56 15.13
N SER A 74 18.02 -8.42 14.79
CA SER A 74 18.51 -7.33 13.92
C SER A 74 18.02 -7.41 12.48
N GLN A 75 17.44 -8.53 12.05
CA GLN A 75 16.88 -8.70 10.70
C GLN A 75 15.38 -8.40 10.65
N VAL A 76 14.74 -8.22 11.81
CA VAL A 76 13.30 -8.06 11.90
C VAL A 76 12.92 -6.69 11.35
N SER A 77 11.97 -6.66 10.41
CA SER A 77 11.34 -5.42 9.96
C SER A 77 10.56 -4.80 11.12
N ASP A 78 10.80 -3.52 11.34
CA ASP A 78 10.05 -2.65 12.25
C ASP A 78 8.83 -1.99 11.56
N GLN A 79 8.65 -2.19 10.25
CA GLN A 79 7.53 -1.66 9.48
C GLN A 79 6.47 -2.69 9.14
N THR A 80 6.78 -3.99 9.25
CA THR A 80 5.95 -5.04 8.66
C THR A 80 5.92 -6.29 9.53
N PHE A 81 4.73 -6.85 9.69
CA PHE A 81 4.53 -8.19 10.26
C PHE A 81 3.47 -8.94 9.46
N ARG A 82 3.31 -10.23 9.74
CA ARG A 82 2.31 -11.08 9.11
C ARG A 82 1.44 -11.76 10.16
N ILE A 83 0.19 -12.01 9.81
CA ILE A 83 -0.69 -12.88 10.57
C ILE A 83 -1.09 -14.04 9.66
N ARG A 84 -0.78 -15.26 10.09
CA ARG A 84 -1.27 -16.50 9.48
C ARG A 84 -2.54 -16.93 10.19
N GLN A 85 -3.60 -17.24 9.46
CA GLN A 85 -4.90 -17.65 10.01
C GLN A 85 -5.37 -18.92 9.31
N TRP A 86 -6.06 -19.80 10.04
CA TRP A 86 -6.64 -21.03 9.50
C TRP A 86 -7.75 -21.54 10.43
N MET A 87 -8.59 -22.43 9.92
CA MET A 87 -9.55 -23.18 10.72
C MET A 87 -9.11 -24.65 10.88
N GLU A 88 -9.28 -25.22 12.07
CA GLU A 88 -9.25 -26.67 12.27
C GLU A 88 -10.64 -27.14 12.64
N LEU A 89 -11.25 -27.92 11.75
CA LEU A 89 -12.50 -28.60 12.04
C LEU A 89 -12.15 -29.92 12.75
N THR A 90 -12.55 -30.08 14.01
CA THR A 90 -12.46 -31.37 14.69
C THR A 90 -13.33 -32.37 13.95
N GLY A 91 -12.73 -33.39 13.32
CA GLY A 91 -13.47 -34.45 12.65
C GLY A 91 -14.40 -35.15 13.65
N THR A 92 -15.67 -35.35 13.29
CA THR A 92 -16.55 -36.25 14.02
C THR A 92 -15.96 -37.66 13.96
N PRO A 93 -15.85 -38.38 15.10
CA PRO A 93 -15.44 -39.77 15.06
C PRO A 93 -16.41 -40.54 14.15
N PRO A 94 -15.94 -41.49 13.34
CA PRO A 94 -16.82 -42.26 12.47
C PRO A 94 -17.91 -42.94 13.31
N PRO A 95 -19.17 -42.96 12.84
CA PRO A 95 -20.25 -43.63 13.58
C PRO A 95 -19.86 -45.09 13.80
N PRO A 96 -20.18 -45.68 14.97
CA PRO A 96 -19.86 -47.08 15.23
C PRO A 96 -20.55 -47.94 14.17
N LEU A 97 -19.77 -48.69 13.40
CA LEU A 97 -20.29 -49.65 12.43
C LEU A 97 -21.06 -50.74 13.20
N PRO A 98 -22.36 -50.97 12.93
CA PRO A 98 -23.22 -51.84 13.74
C PRO A 98 -22.90 -53.35 13.63
N TRP A 99 -21.83 -53.73 12.91
CA TRP A 99 -21.46 -55.13 12.70
C TRP A 99 -20.12 -55.53 13.36
N ALA A 100 -19.42 -54.60 14.03
CA ALA A 100 -18.19 -54.91 14.77
C ALA A 100 -18.51 -55.25 16.24
N GLY A 101 -18.97 -56.48 16.46
CA GLY A 101 -19.10 -57.06 17.79
C GLY A 101 -17.72 -57.40 18.40
N ALA A 102 -17.51 -56.97 19.65
CA ALA A 102 -16.40 -57.27 20.56
C ALA A 102 -15.08 -56.47 20.41
N PRO A 103 -14.41 -56.12 21.54
CA PRO A 103 -13.22 -55.29 21.53
C PRO A 103 -11.98 -56.11 21.17
N LEU A 104 -11.35 -55.77 20.04
CA LEU A 104 -10.01 -56.27 19.75
C LEU A 104 -9.01 -55.43 20.56
N HIS A 105 -8.53 -55.97 21.67
CA HIS A 105 -7.31 -55.47 22.31
C HIS A 105 -6.12 -55.84 21.41
N ASN A 106 -5.35 -54.83 21.03
CA ASN A 106 -3.97 -54.83 20.51
C ASN A 106 -3.83 -54.32 19.06
N GLY A 107 -3.10 -53.21 18.91
CA GLY A 107 -2.63 -52.70 17.63
C GLY A 107 -2.98 -51.23 17.36
N ASN A 108 -2.36 -50.31 18.09
CA ASN A 108 -1.94 -48.98 17.63
C ASN A 108 -2.86 -48.21 16.63
N ALA A 109 -4.17 -48.16 16.87
CA ALA A 109 -5.10 -47.34 16.09
C ALA A 109 -5.42 -46.03 16.83
N GLY A 110 -4.38 -45.29 17.20
CA GLY A 110 -4.50 -43.89 17.60
C GLY A 110 -4.61 -43.00 16.37
N ALA A 111 -5.60 -43.24 15.50
CA ALA A 111 -5.98 -42.23 14.53
C ALA A 111 -6.76 -41.17 15.32
N ALA A 112 -6.02 -40.22 15.92
CA ALA A 112 -6.60 -38.97 16.36
C ALA A 112 -7.48 -38.45 15.22
N PRO A 113 -8.70 -37.94 15.50
CA PRO A 113 -9.54 -37.37 14.46
C PRO A 113 -8.67 -36.38 13.69
N MET A 114 -8.38 -36.68 12.41
CA MET A 114 -7.58 -35.79 11.59
C MET A 114 -8.38 -34.52 11.45
N GLY A 115 -8.01 -33.50 12.24
CA GLY A 115 -8.60 -32.18 12.14
C GLY A 115 -8.41 -31.71 10.70
N VAL A 116 -9.49 -31.25 10.08
CA VAL A 116 -9.41 -30.73 8.70
C VAL A 116 -8.89 -29.30 8.79
N HIS A 117 -7.70 -29.05 8.24
CA HIS A 117 -7.09 -27.72 8.13
C HIS A 117 -7.69 -27.00 6.91
N ILE A 118 -8.46 -25.94 7.13
CA ILE A 118 -9.22 -25.25 6.09
C ILE A 118 -8.89 -23.77 6.09
N GLY A 119 -8.74 -23.18 4.90
CA GLY A 119 -8.69 -21.73 4.71
C GLY A 119 -7.43 -21.07 5.27
N GLU A 120 -6.26 -21.67 5.02
CA GLU A 120 -4.99 -21.05 5.40
C GLU A 120 -4.77 -19.76 4.62
N GLU A 121 -4.62 -18.64 5.34
CA GLU A 121 -4.34 -17.33 4.79
C GLU A 121 -3.15 -16.70 5.53
N ILE A 122 -2.30 -15.95 4.81
CA ILE A 122 -1.31 -15.07 5.45
C ILE A 122 -1.53 -13.64 4.97
N VAL A 123 -1.86 -12.77 5.91
CA VAL A 123 -2.04 -11.34 5.67
C VAL A 123 -0.78 -10.60 6.08
N THR A 124 -0.27 -9.74 5.20
CA THR A 124 0.86 -8.86 5.50
C THR A 124 0.33 -7.50 5.95
N TYR A 125 0.73 -7.06 7.13
CA TYR A 125 0.44 -5.75 7.67
C TYR A 125 1.70 -4.89 7.59
N SER A 126 1.56 -3.66 7.11
CA SER A 126 2.66 -2.71 7.00
C SER A 126 2.20 -1.31 7.37
N THR A 127 3.13 -0.52 7.90
CA THR A 127 2.95 0.93 8.04
C THR A 127 3.68 1.66 6.92
N LEU A 128 3.18 2.84 6.56
CA LEU A 128 3.91 3.82 5.75
C LEU A 128 4.85 4.62 6.66
N ASP A 129 5.91 5.16 6.08
CA ASP A 129 6.75 6.12 6.78
C ASP A 129 5.96 7.42 7.03
N PRO A 130 5.87 7.91 8.29
CA PRO A 130 5.15 9.14 8.62
C PRO A 130 5.54 10.37 7.80
N THR A 131 6.80 10.44 7.36
CA THR A 131 7.30 11.55 6.53
C THR A 131 6.57 11.66 5.19
N LEU A 132 6.00 10.57 4.68
CA LEU A 132 5.28 10.53 3.40
C LEU A 132 3.88 11.11 3.48
N TYR A 133 3.26 11.11 4.67
CA TYR A 133 1.89 11.57 4.86
C TYR A 133 1.75 12.72 5.87
N THR A 134 2.86 13.29 6.33
CA THR A 134 2.85 14.47 7.21
C THR A 134 3.02 15.73 6.34
N PRO A 135 2.00 16.61 6.25
CA PRO A 135 2.11 17.86 5.52
C PRO A 135 3.19 18.77 6.13
N THR A 136 3.79 19.62 5.28
CA THR A 136 4.70 20.69 5.72
C THR A 136 4.22 22.03 5.18
N ALA A 137 4.80 23.14 5.67
CA ALA A 137 4.47 24.48 5.18
C ALA A 137 4.69 24.64 3.66
N THR A 138 5.64 23.90 3.08
CA THR A 138 5.95 23.94 1.64
C THR A 138 5.40 22.74 0.87
N LYS A 139 4.83 21.75 1.56
CA LYS A 139 4.23 20.55 0.96
C LYS A 139 2.85 20.31 1.61
N PRO A 140 1.88 21.20 1.37
CA PRO A 140 0.61 21.18 2.10
C PRO A 140 -0.34 20.06 1.67
N TRP A 141 -0.17 19.50 0.47
CA TRP A 141 -1.00 18.39 -0.02
C TRP A 141 -0.44 17.01 0.35
N ARG A 142 0.79 16.94 0.86
CA ARG A 142 1.40 15.68 1.30
C ARG A 142 0.55 15.06 2.40
N GLY A 143 -0.03 13.90 2.17
CA GLY A 143 -0.97 13.33 3.14
C GLY A 143 -1.72 12.09 2.65
N ILE A 144 -2.54 11.53 3.54
CA ILE A 144 -3.56 10.54 3.18
C ILE A 144 -4.87 11.27 2.92
N TRP A 145 -5.45 11.03 1.76
CA TRP A 145 -6.68 11.66 1.30
C TRP A 145 -7.72 10.61 0.94
N VAL A 146 -8.98 11.02 0.90
CA VAL A 146 -10.09 10.20 0.40
C VAL A 146 -10.53 10.79 -0.94
N GLY A 147 -10.54 9.97 -1.98
CA GLY A 147 -11.08 10.31 -3.29
C GLY A 147 -12.40 9.59 -3.54
N ASP A 148 -13.37 10.27 -4.14
CA ASP A 148 -14.60 9.67 -4.64
C ASP A 148 -14.37 9.11 -6.05
N TYR A 149 -14.46 7.79 -6.20
CA TYR A 149 -14.36 7.08 -7.48
C TYR A 149 -15.72 6.58 -7.96
N SER A 150 -16.79 7.29 -7.61
CA SER A 150 -18.16 7.09 -8.10
C SER A 150 -18.65 5.67 -7.87
N GLY A 151 -18.84 4.87 -8.94
CA GLY A 151 -19.34 3.50 -8.85
C GLY A 151 -18.43 2.54 -8.06
N HIS A 152 -17.16 2.90 -7.86
CA HIS A 152 -16.22 2.13 -7.02
C HIS A 152 -16.22 2.57 -5.56
N GLY A 153 -16.87 3.69 -5.23
CA GLY A 153 -16.91 4.25 -3.89
C GLY A 153 -15.66 5.05 -3.53
N CYS A 154 -15.41 5.18 -2.23
CA CYS A 154 -14.30 5.95 -1.71
C CYS A 154 -12.99 5.14 -1.71
N GLU A 155 -11.92 5.75 -2.21
CA GLU A 155 -10.58 5.17 -2.19
C GLU A 155 -9.65 6.03 -1.33
N PHE A 156 -8.77 5.37 -0.56
CA PHE A 156 -7.71 6.07 0.15
C PHE A 156 -6.52 6.29 -0.77
N LEU A 157 -6.01 7.51 -0.79
CA LEU A 157 -4.89 7.95 -1.61
C LEU A 157 -3.74 8.38 -0.71
N LEU A 158 -2.53 7.95 -1.03
CA LEU A 158 -1.32 8.63 -0.59
C LEU A 158 -1.03 9.73 -1.62
N VAL A 159 -1.22 10.99 -1.22
CA VAL A 159 -0.75 12.14 -1.99
C VAL A 159 0.69 12.40 -1.57
N ASN A 160 1.62 11.94 -2.39
CA ASN A 160 3.05 12.14 -2.22
C ASN A 160 3.48 13.44 -2.92
N GLN A 161 4.26 14.26 -2.22
CA GLN A 161 4.95 15.39 -2.81
C GLN A 161 6.45 15.17 -2.59
N PRO A 162 7.22 14.69 -3.57
CA PRO A 162 8.65 14.52 -3.41
C PRO A 162 9.35 15.79 -2.92
N ASP A 163 10.39 15.62 -2.12
CA ASP A 163 11.25 16.74 -1.73
C ASP A 163 12.07 17.18 -2.94
N ASP A 164 11.96 18.47 -3.30
CA ASP A 164 12.84 19.04 -4.31
C ASP A 164 14.13 19.52 -3.66
N LEU A 165 15.19 19.64 -4.46
CA LEU A 165 16.44 20.23 -4.01
C LEU A 165 16.19 21.63 -3.40
N PRO A 166 16.95 22.02 -2.37
CA PRO A 166 16.93 23.38 -1.87
C PRO A 166 17.19 24.35 -3.03
N ALA A 167 16.36 25.39 -3.15
CA ALA A 167 16.53 26.43 -4.17
C ALA A 167 16.55 27.81 -3.51
N THR A 168 17.47 28.64 -3.97
CA THR A 168 17.59 30.05 -3.60
C THR A 168 16.43 30.87 -4.18
N ASP A 169 16.22 32.08 -3.65
CA ASP A 169 15.23 33.01 -4.20
C ASP A 169 15.50 33.31 -5.69
N LEU A 170 16.78 33.49 -6.06
CA LEU A 170 17.19 33.78 -7.44
C LEU A 170 16.87 32.62 -8.40
N GLU A 171 17.13 31.37 -7.99
CA GLU A 171 16.82 30.19 -8.81
C GLU A 171 15.31 29.99 -9.00
N LEU A 172 14.49 30.51 -8.08
CA LEU A 172 13.04 30.53 -8.19
C LEU A 172 12.51 31.77 -8.95
N GLY A 173 13.40 32.61 -9.48
CA GLY A 173 13.04 33.84 -10.19
C GLY A 173 12.43 34.92 -9.29
N LEU A 174 12.79 34.93 -8.01
CA LEU A 174 12.27 35.87 -7.03
C LEU A 174 13.24 37.02 -6.78
N GLU A 175 12.84 38.21 -7.23
CA GLU A 175 13.47 39.48 -6.88
C GLU A 175 12.45 40.36 -6.17
N ARG A 176 12.84 40.97 -5.04
CA ARG A 176 11.94 41.84 -4.26
C ARG A 176 11.71 43.15 -4.99
N GLY A 177 10.44 43.56 -5.09
CA GLY A 177 10.08 44.86 -5.68
C GLY A 177 10.26 46.02 -4.70
N ASP A 178 10.58 47.21 -5.21
CA ASP A 178 10.82 48.41 -4.40
C ASP A 178 9.59 48.86 -3.58
N THR A 179 8.39 48.56 -4.06
CA THR A 179 7.11 48.92 -3.42
C THR A 179 6.43 47.74 -2.74
N GLU A 180 7.04 46.55 -2.76
CA GLU A 180 6.45 45.33 -2.20
C GLU A 180 6.57 45.34 -0.67
N THR A 181 5.42 45.18 0.01
CA THR A 181 5.40 45.07 1.46
C THR A 181 6.12 43.80 1.92
N GLU A 182 6.55 43.76 3.18
CA GLU A 182 7.22 42.56 3.72
C GLU A 182 6.30 41.32 3.67
N ASP A 183 5.02 41.50 3.97
CA ASP A 183 4.06 40.39 3.99
C ASP A 183 3.79 39.83 2.59
N GLU A 184 3.67 40.71 1.58
CA GLU A 184 3.55 40.30 0.17
C GLU A 184 4.79 39.54 -0.30
N TRP A 185 5.98 40.04 0.06
CA TRP A 185 7.25 39.39 -0.27
C TRP A 185 7.37 38.00 0.36
N GLN A 186 7.07 37.85 1.66
CA GLN A 186 7.14 36.55 2.32
C GLN A 186 6.09 35.57 1.78
N ARG A 187 4.89 36.04 1.45
CA ARG A 187 3.86 35.21 0.83
C ARG A 187 4.28 34.73 -0.55
N ARG A 188 4.81 35.61 -1.40
CA ARG A 188 5.31 35.22 -2.73
C ARG A 188 6.48 34.24 -2.63
N ARG A 189 7.38 34.44 -1.65
CA ARG A 189 8.46 33.49 -1.37
C ARG A 189 7.90 32.13 -0.98
N LEU A 190 6.93 32.07 -0.07
CA LEU A 190 6.32 30.81 0.36
C LEU A 190 5.60 30.12 -0.79
N ASP A 191 4.79 30.86 -1.55
CA ASP A 191 4.04 30.34 -2.72
C ASP A 191 4.99 29.70 -3.74
N ALA A 192 6.13 30.31 -4.02
CA ALA A 192 7.15 29.74 -4.92
C ALA A 192 7.76 28.42 -4.41
N ARG A 193 7.72 28.15 -3.09
CA ARG A 193 8.14 26.85 -2.51
C ARG A 193 7.02 25.84 -2.44
N ILE A 194 5.77 26.29 -2.30
CA ILE A 194 4.58 25.44 -2.31
C ILE A 194 4.27 24.95 -3.72
N TYR A 195 4.21 25.86 -4.69
CA TYR A 195 3.82 25.60 -6.07
C TYR A 195 5.05 25.28 -6.92
N ARG A 196 5.72 24.18 -6.61
CA ARG A 196 6.83 23.65 -7.42
C ARG A 196 6.91 22.13 -7.35
N GLY A 197 7.52 21.55 -8.38
CA GLY A 197 7.82 20.13 -8.42
C GLY A 197 6.61 19.25 -8.66
N ARG A 198 6.78 17.94 -8.43
CA ARG A 198 5.79 16.91 -8.76
C ARG A 198 4.76 16.70 -7.65
N LEU A 199 3.52 16.39 -8.03
CA LEU A 199 2.47 15.89 -7.14
C LEU A 199 2.00 14.52 -7.64
N GLU A 200 1.95 13.55 -6.74
CA GLU A 200 1.66 12.16 -7.04
C GLU A 200 0.52 11.67 -6.17
N ALA A 201 -0.58 11.20 -6.76
CA ALA A 201 -1.62 10.51 -6.00
C ALA A 201 -1.56 9.01 -6.28
N ILE A 202 -1.36 8.22 -5.23
CA ILE A 202 -1.20 6.76 -5.30
C ILE A 202 -2.34 6.09 -4.55
N LYS A 203 -2.99 5.07 -5.12
CA LYS A 203 -4.07 4.36 -4.44
C LYS A 203 -3.55 3.43 -3.36
N LEU A 204 -4.04 3.57 -2.13
CA LEU A 204 -3.75 2.68 -1.00
C LEU A 204 -4.75 1.51 -0.90
N THR A 205 -5.99 1.70 -1.37
CA THR A 205 -7.03 0.65 -1.41
C THR A 205 -7.17 0.04 -2.80
N GLY A 206 -7.30 0.88 -3.84
CA GLY A 206 -7.36 0.46 -5.23
C GLY A 206 -8.71 -0.12 -5.63
N ASP A 207 -8.99 -0.08 -6.94
CA ASP A 207 -10.18 -0.68 -7.56
C ASP A 207 -9.78 -1.59 -8.74
N PRO A 208 -10.73 -2.34 -9.36
CA PRO A 208 -10.42 -3.24 -10.48
C PRO A 208 -9.83 -2.57 -11.74
N ASN A 209 -10.04 -1.26 -11.92
CA ASN A 209 -9.47 -0.50 -13.04
C ASN A 209 -8.08 0.02 -12.68
N ILE A 210 -7.93 0.65 -11.51
CA ILE A 210 -6.65 1.19 -11.01
C ILE A 210 -6.35 0.51 -9.67
N PRO A 211 -5.46 -0.50 -9.64
CA PRO A 211 -5.23 -1.28 -8.45
C PRO A 211 -4.44 -0.51 -7.38
N ARG A 212 -4.41 -1.09 -6.18
CA ARG A 212 -3.60 -0.61 -5.07
C ARG A 212 -2.13 -0.51 -5.50
N GLY A 213 -1.48 0.57 -5.11
CA GLY A 213 -0.08 0.82 -5.40
C GLY A 213 0.15 1.56 -6.71
N GLU A 214 -0.89 1.80 -7.50
CA GLU A 214 -0.78 2.54 -8.75
C GLU A 214 -1.11 4.02 -8.57
N TYR A 215 -0.49 4.84 -9.42
CA TYR A 215 -0.86 6.25 -9.51
C TYR A 215 -2.30 6.38 -10.01
N THR A 216 -3.12 7.20 -9.37
CA THR A 216 -4.41 7.60 -9.96
C THR A 216 -4.26 8.84 -10.84
N PHE A 217 -3.42 9.79 -10.42
CA PHE A 217 -3.01 10.93 -11.21
C PHE A 217 -1.62 11.40 -10.79
N VAL A 218 -0.97 12.13 -11.69
CA VAL A 218 0.33 12.75 -11.49
C VAL A 218 0.30 14.15 -12.10
N ALA A 219 0.62 15.18 -11.33
CA ALA A 219 1.00 16.49 -11.89
C ALA A 219 2.52 16.57 -11.94
N ASP A 220 3.08 16.68 -13.15
CA ASP A 220 4.54 16.68 -13.35
C ASP A 220 5.20 17.98 -12.86
N ASP A 221 4.46 19.10 -12.84
CA ASP A 221 4.90 20.37 -12.27
C ASP A 221 3.72 21.13 -11.63
N LEU A 222 3.84 21.55 -10.38
CA LEU A 222 2.91 22.45 -9.69
C LEU A 222 3.19 23.93 -9.98
N GLY A 223 4.38 24.22 -10.48
CA GLY A 223 4.88 25.54 -10.80
C GLY A 223 4.37 26.13 -12.11
N PRO A 224 5.04 27.16 -12.63
CA PRO A 224 4.58 27.89 -13.81
C PRO A 224 4.42 27.02 -15.06
N ALA A 225 5.26 25.99 -15.23
CA ALA A 225 5.19 25.13 -16.42
C ALA A 225 4.07 24.08 -16.33
N GLY A 226 3.44 23.88 -15.18
CA GLY A 226 2.21 23.10 -15.05
C GLY A 226 0.95 23.92 -14.91
N TYR A 227 1.04 25.20 -14.56
CA TYR A 227 -0.11 26.07 -14.32
C TYR A 227 -1.00 26.23 -15.56
N VAL A 228 -2.32 26.15 -15.35
CA VAL A 228 -3.34 26.33 -16.38
C VAL A 228 -4.14 27.60 -16.15
N GLY A 229 -4.43 27.93 -14.88
CA GLY A 229 -5.30 29.04 -14.49
C GLY A 229 -5.92 28.77 -13.14
N ASP A 230 -6.90 29.58 -12.75
CA ASP A 230 -7.67 29.38 -11.53
C ASP A 230 -9.06 28.84 -11.88
N ALA A 231 -9.52 27.86 -11.11
CA ALA A 231 -10.83 27.26 -11.29
C ALA A 231 -11.93 28.30 -11.16
N GLN A 232 -12.89 28.24 -12.07
CA GLN A 232 -14.02 29.18 -12.17
C GLN A 232 -15.35 28.52 -11.82
N ASP A 233 -15.35 27.20 -11.62
CA ASP A 233 -16.55 26.47 -11.19
C ASP A 233 -16.88 26.80 -9.73
N GLU A 234 -18.15 26.61 -9.38
CA GLU A 234 -18.69 27.01 -8.08
C GLU A 234 -18.03 26.29 -6.90
N MET A 235 -17.60 25.03 -7.10
CA MET A 235 -17.08 24.18 -6.02
C MET A 235 -15.62 24.50 -5.71
N PHE A 236 -14.83 24.82 -6.74
CA PHE A 236 -13.38 25.01 -6.63
C PHE A 236 -12.94 26.44 -6.97
N ALA A 237 -13.86 27.41 -7.00
CA ALA A 237 -13.58 28.79 -7.36
C ALA A 237 -12.31 29.34 -6.68
N GLY A 238 -11.35 29.81 -7.50
CA GLY A 238 -10.06 30.34 -7.05
C GLY A 238 -8.98 29.30 -6.74
N ALA A 239 -9.27 28.00 -6.86
CA ALA A 239 -8.27 26.96 -6.72
C ALA A 239 -7.32 26.96 -7.94
N ARG A 240 -6.02 26.84 -7.66
CA ARG A 240 -4.99 26.73 -8.69
C ARG A 240 -5.17 25.44 -9.50
N MET A 241 -5.37 25.56 -10.81
CA MET A 241 -5.41 24.42 -11.72
C MET A 241 -4.03 24.17 -12.35
N VAL A 242 -3.63 22.90 -12.38
CA VAL A 242 -2.38 22.44 -12.98
C VAL A 242 -2.60 21.25 -13.89
N ARG A 243 -1.76 21.12 -14.92
CA ARG A 243 -1.78 19.96 -15.81
C ARG A 243 -1.43 18.70 -15.04
N SER A 244 -2.22 17.67 -15.24
CA SER A 244 -1.95 16.33 -14.72
C SER A 244 -2.23 15.26 -15.77
N LYS A 245 -1.68 14.07 -15.53
CA LYS A 245 -1.98 12.85 -16.27
C LYS A 245 -2.63 11.85 -15.32
N GLY A 246 -3.68 11.17 -15.78
CA GLY A 246 -4.37 10.12 -15.04
C GLY A 246 -4.42 8.84 -15.87
N HIS A 247 -4.65 7.70 -15.22
CA HIS A 247 -4.82 6.45 -15.94
C HIS A 247 -6.17 6.39 -16.68
N VAL A 248 -6.19 5.70 -17.82
CA VAL A 248 -7.42 5.41 -18.57
C VAL A 248 -8.10 4.20 -17.95
N ALA A 249 -9.27 4.40 -17.35
CA ALA A 249 -10.07 3.30 -16.83
C ALA A 249 -10.88 2.65 -17.96
N ALA A 250 -10.28 1.69 -18.69
CA ALA A 250 -11.02 0.86 -19.64
C ALA A 250 -10.51 -0.60 -19.60
N ALA A 251 -11.36 -1.49 -19.08
CA ALA A 251 -11.27 -2.96 -19.11
C ALA A 251 -9.94 -3.57 -18.61
N GLY A 252 -9.75 -3.57 -17.29
CA GLY A 252 -8.71 -4.37 -16.62
C GLY A 252 -7.32 -3.75 -16.71
N PHE A 253 -6.66 -3.61 -15.55
CA PHE A 253 -5.29 -3.09 -15.49
C PHE A 253 -4.31 -4.08 -16.16
N HIS A 254 -3.89 -3.78 -17.38
CA HIS A 254 -2.92 -4.61 -18.13
C HIS A 254 -1.58 -3.89 -18.40
N ARG A 255 -1.47 -2.61 -18.04
CA ARG A 255 -0.27 -1.75 -17.94
C ARG A 255 -0.74 -0.30 -17.72
N GLY A 256 0.03 0.50 -16.97
CA GLY A 256 -0.29 1.90 -16.74
C GLY A 256 -0.24 2.73 -18.02
N THR A 257 -1.40 2.96 -18.65
CA THR A 257 -1.53 3.90 -19.77
C THR A 257 -2.15 5.19 -19.28
N TYR A 258 -1.41 6.30 -19.46
CA TYR A 258 -1.86 7.62 -19.05
C TYR A 258 -2.57 8.35 -20.20
N CYS A 259 -3.72 8.95 -19.91
CA CYS A 259 -4.24 10.02 -20.75
C CYS A 259 -3.38 11.27 -20.58
N ARG A 260 -3.04 11.92 -21.70
CA ARG A 260 -2.46 13.27 -21.67
C ARG A 260 -3.61 14.28 -21.53
N PRO A 261 -3.38 15.41 -20.84
CA PRO A 261 -4.34 16.50 -20.82
C PRO A 261 -4.63 16.97 -22.25
N GLN A 262 -5.91 17.16 -22.58
CA GLN A 262 -6.36 17.83 -23.80
C GLN A 262 -6.25 19.35 -23.65
#